data_AF-A0A7J2Z0C5-F1
#
_entry.id   AF-A0A7J2Z0C5-F1
#
_cell.length_a   1.000
_cell.length_b   1.000
_cell.length_c   1.000
_cell.angle_alpha   90.00
_cell.angle_beta   90.00
_cell.angle_gamma   90.00
#
_symmetry.space_group_name_H-M   'P 1'
#
loop_
_entity.id
_entity.type
_entity.pdbx_description
1 polymer ?
#
loop_
_entity_poly.entity_id
_entity_poly.type
_entity_poly.pdbx_seq_one_letter_code
_entity_poly.pdbx_strand_id
1 'polypeptide(L)'
;MPEKVQTTSFPVELNELNRRVRMIEIKIDKIEERLLSLEKSIEQLQTDLKILKDLNEKKISDVKNEISSINEKIEAINKKSEQFASKVELQKIKMFLDIINPLTSNFVSKEELETRIEELKKSILKQEK
;
A
#
# COMPACT_ATOMS: atom_id res chain seq x y z
N MET A 1 -1.19 40.79 -91.15
CA MET A 1 -0.54 41.19 -89.88
C MET A 1 -1.27 40.50 -88.74
N PRO A 2 -0.58 39.93 -87.74
CA PRO A 2 -1.20 39.12 -86.70
C PRO A 2 -1.68 40.02 -85.56
N GLU A 3 -2.99 40.08 -85.32
CA GLU A 3 -3.52 40.61 -84.06
C GLU A 3 -3.37 39.53 -82.98
N LYS A 4 -2.51 39.82 -82.00
CA LYS A 4 -2.29 38.99 -80.83
C LYS A 4 -3.58 38.93 -80.02
N VAL A 5 -4.24 37.78 -80.06
CA VAL A 5 -5.32 37.41 -79.14
C VAL A 5 -4.71 37.30 -77.74
N GLN A 6 -4.98 38.30 -76.89
CA GLN A 6 -4.46 38.36 -75.53
C GLN A 6 -5.58 38.82 -74.58
N THR A 7 -6.64 38.01 -74.43
CA THR A 7 -7.76 38.34 -73.52
C THR A 7 -8.41 37.14 -72.82
N THR A 8 -7.78 35.96 -72.78
CA THR A 8 -8.37 34.77 -72.14
C THR A 8 -7.76 34.37 -70.78
N SER A 9 -6.70 35.02 -70.29
CA SER A 9 -6.01 34.57 -69.05
C SER A 9 -6.75 34.94 -67.76
N PHE A 10 -7.30 36.16 -67.69
CA PHE A 10 -7.91 36.69 -66.46
C PHE A 10 -9.12 35.88 -65.94
N PRO A 11 -10.06 35.41 -66.78
CA PRO A 11 -11.18 34.57 -66.32
C PRO A 11 -10.72 33.18 -65.82
N VAL A 12 -9.62 32.65 -66.37
CA VAL A 12 -9.06 31.35 -65.99
C VAL A 12 -8.36 31.44 -64.63
N GLU A 13 -7.55 32.48 -64.43
CA GLU A 13 -6.88 32.77 -63.15
C GLU A 13 -7.90 33.04 -62.03
N LEU A 14 -8.98 33.77 -62.32
CA LEU A 14 -10.05 34.02 -61.35
C LEU A 14 -10.79 32.72 -60.97
N ASN A 15 -11.03 31.83 -61.93
CA ASN A 15 -11.64 30.53 -61.67
C ASN A 15 -10.73 29.63 -60.83
N GLU A 16 -9.43 29.65 -61.08
CA GLU A 16 -8.46 28.91 -60.27
C GLU A 16 -8.39 29.47 -58.84
N LEU A 17 -8.40 30.80 -58.68
CA LEU A 17 -8.46 31.45 -57.38
C LEU A 17 -9.73 31.06 -56.62
N ASN A 18 -10.90 31.08 -57.26
CA ASN A 18 -12.17 30.65 -56.65
C ASN A 18 -12.13 29.18 -56.19
N ARG A 19 -11.51 28.29 -57.00
CA ARG A 19 -11.31 26.89 -56.58
C ARG A 19 -10.41 26.78 -55.36
N ARG A 20 -9.32 27.55 -55.31
CA ARG A 20 -8.40 27.57 -54.17
C ARG A 20 -9.07 28.11 -52.91
N VAL A 21 -9.85 29.19 -53.02
CA VAL A 21 -10.62 29.76 -51.90
C VAL A 21 -11.59 28.72 -51.35
N ARG A 22 -12.38 28.08 -52.22
CA ARG A 22 -13.31 27.02 -51.80
C ARG A 22 -12.62 25.84 -51.11
N MET A 23 -11.45 25.43 -51.61
CA MET A 23 -10.66 24.37 -50.97
C MET A 23 -10.09 24.79 -49.61
N ILE A 24 -9.80 26.08 -49.43
CA ILE A 24 -9.36 26.63 -48.14
C ILE A 24 -10.53 26.67 -47.16
N GLU A 25 -11.71 27.13 -47.58
CA GLU A 25 -12.93 27.13 -46.75
C GLU A 25 -13.24 25.73 -46.22
N ILE A 26 -13.28 24.72 -47.09
CA ILE A 26 -13.51 23.31 -46.68
C ILE A 26 -12.43 22.82 -45.70
N LYS A 27 -11.18 23.27 -45.85
CA LYS A 27 -10.10 22.91 -44.92
C LYS A 27 -10.27 23.61 -43.58
N ILE A 28 -10.72 24.86 -43.56
CA ILE A 28 -11.01 25.61 -42.34
C ILE A 28 -12.13 24.92 -41.57
N ASP A 29 -13.25 24.59 -42.22
CA ASP A 29 -14.37 23.90 -41.59
C ASP A 29 -13.91 22.59 -40.91
N LYS A 30 -13.10 21.79 -41.61
CA LYS A 30 -12.53 20.54 -41.06
C LYS A 30 -11.59 20.78 -39.89
N ILE A 31 -10.86 21.89 -39.89
CA ILE A 31 -9.96 22.24 -38.78
C ILE A 31 -10.80 22.64 -37.57
N GLU A 32 -11.85 23.43 -37.76
CA GLU A 32 -12.79 23.85 -36.71
C GLU A 32 -13.49 22.64 -36.08
N GLU A 33 -13.98 21.69 -36.87
CA GLU A 33 -14.57 20.44 -36.37
C GLU A 33 -13.57 19.63 -35.51
N ARG A 34 -12.33 19.52 -35.97
CA ARG A 34 -11.26 18.84 -35.22
C ARG A 34 -10.91 19.57 -33.94
N LEU A 35 -10.91 20.90 -33.96
CA LEU A 35 -10.62 21.74 -32.81
C LEU A 35 -11.71 21.56 -31.74
N LEU A 36 -12.99 21.61 -32.12
CA LEU A 36 -14.12 21.33 -31.24
C LEU A 36 -14.06 19.91 -30.64
N SER A 37 -13.65 18.92 -31.44
CA SER A 37 -13.47 17.55 -30.94
C SER A 37 -12.33 17.44 -29.93
N LEU A 38 -11.23 18.17 -30.14
CA LEU A 38 -10.09 18.20 -29.23
C LEU A 38 -10.46 18.92 -27.93
N GLU A 39 -11.18 20.03 -27.99
CA GLU A 39 -11.67 20.76 -26.82
C GLU A 39 -12.53 19.85 -25.93
N LYS A 40 -13.51 19.16 -26.52
CA LYS A 40 -14.34 18.17 -25.79
C LYS A 40 -13.50 17.05 -25.16
N SER A 41 -12.48 16.57 -25.87
CA SER A 41 -11.59 15.53 -25.35
C SER A 41 -10.76 16.03 -24.17
N ILE A 42 -10.30 17.29 -24.23
CA ILE A 42 -9.55 17.93 -23.15
C ILE A 42 -10.45 18.13 -21.93
N GLU A 43 -11.68 18.60 -22.10
CA GLU A 43 -12.66 18.76 -21.00
C GLU A 43 -12.96 17.43 -20.31
N GLN A 44 -13.12 16.36 -21.08
CA GLN A 44 -13.31 15.01 -20.55
C GLN A 44 -12.09 14.56 -19.74
N LEU A 45 -10.88 14.71 -20.29
CA LEU A 45 -9.64 14.35 -19.60
C LEU A 45 -9.45 15.15 -18.30
N GLN A 46 -9.79 16.43 -18.29
CA GLN A 46 -9.73 17.25 -17.07
C GLN A 46 -10.68 16.74 -16.00
N THR A 47 -11.89 16.33 -16.40
CA THR A 47 -12.90 15.77 -15.49
C THR A 47 -12.43 14.43 -14.93
N ASP A 48 -11.93 13.54 -15.78
CA ASP A 48 -11.40 12.23 -15.38
C ASP A 48 -10.20 12.35 -14.45
N LEU A 49 -9.29 13.29 -14.73
CA LEU A 49 -8.14 13.57 -13.87
C LEU A 49 -8.56 14.10 -12.50
N LYS A 50 -9.59 14.95 -12.43
CA LYS A 50 -10.13 15.43 -11.16
C LYS A 50 -10.71 14.29 -10.34
N ILE A 51 -11.53 13.42 -10.96
CA ILE A 51 -12.11 12.25 -10.29
C ILE A 51 -11.00 11.31 -9.80
N LEU A 52 -9.99 11.03 -10.62
CA LEU A 52 -8.86 10.18 -10.24
C LEU A 52 -8.06 10.78 -9.09
N LYS A 53 -7.85 12.09 -9.09
CA LYS A 53 -7.19 12.80 -8.00
C LYS A 53 -7.97 12.64 -6.69
N ASP A 54 -9.26 12.93 -6.70
CA ASP A 54 -10.11 12.84 -5.50
C ASP A 54 -10.16 11.41 -4.95
N LEU A 55 -10.25 10.40 -5.84
CA LEU A 55 -10.20 8.98 -5.46
C LEU A 55 -8.85 8.60 -4.85
N ASN A 56 -7.74 9.08 -5.41
CA ASN A 56 -6.41 8.79 -4.90
C ASN A 56 -6.16 9.47 -3.54
N GLU A 57 -6.60 10.72 -3.38
CA GLU A 57 -6.53 11.42 -2.09
C GLU A 57 -7.30 10.67 -1.00
N LYS A 58 -8.50 10.17 -1.32
CA LYS A 58 -9.28 9.34 -0.40
C LYS A 58 -8.54 8.04 -0.04
N LYS A 59 -8.06 7.28 -1.04
CA LYS A 59 -7.31 6.04 -0.81
C LYS A 59 -6.06 6.26 0.04
N ILE A 60 -5.31 7.33 -0.20
CA ILE A 60 -4.13 7.67 0.59
C ILE A 60 -4.53 7.97 2.04
N SER A 61 -5.64 8.70 2.25
CA SER A 61 -6.15 8.99 3.59
C SER A 61 -6.58 7.72 4.33
N ASP A 62 -7.30 6.81 3.66
CA ASP A 62 -7.72 5.52 4.21
C ASP A 62 -6.51 4.67 4.62
N VAL A 63 -5.52 4.53 3.75
CA VAL A 63 -4.27 3.81 4.04
C VAL A 63 -3.52 4.44 5.21
N LYS A 64 -3.46 5.77 5.29
CA LYS A 64 -2.83 6.47 6.42
C LYS A 64 -3.53 6.13 7.74
N ASN A 65 -4.86 6.10 7.75
CA ASN A 65 -5.64 5.76 8.94
C ASN A 65 -5.44 4.30 9.35
N GLU A 66 -5.38 3.37 8.39
CA GLU A 66 -5.08 1.97 8.64
C GLU A 66 -3.68 1.77 9.24
N ILE A 67 -2.67 2.46 8.70
CA ILE A 67 -1.29 2.44 9.23
C ILE A 67 -1.27 2.98 10.67
N SER A 68 -1.97 4.08 10.96
CA SER A 68 -2.09 4.60 12.32
C SER A 68 -2.70 3.58 13.27
N SER A 69 -3.80 2.91 12.87
CA SER A 69 -4.42 1.86 13.69
C SER A 69 -3.49 0.66 13.91
N ILE A 70 -2.70 0.27 12.91
CA ILE A 70 -1.70 -0.79 13.06
C ILE A 70 -0.62 -0.39 14.06
N ASN A 71 -0.13 0.84 13.99
CA ASN A 71 0.88 1.34 14.92
C ASN A 71 0.38 1.33 16.37
N GLU A 72 -0.86 1.75 16.62
CA GLU A 72 -1.49 1.67 17.94
C GLU A 72 -1.58 0.21 18.45
N LYS A 73 -1.96 -0.72 17.57
CA LYS A 73 -2.02 -2.15 17.91
C LYS A 73 -0.64 -2.72 18.22
N ILE A 74 0.39 -2.35 17.47
CA ILE A 74 1.78 -2.75 17.71
C ILE A 74 2.24 -2.23 19.08
N GLU A 75 1.97 -0.96 19.39
CA GLU A 75 2.33 -0.38 20.69
C GLU A 75 1.63 -1.10 21.85
N ALA A 76 0.35 -1.45 21.69
CA ALA A 76 -0.40 -2.24 22.67
C ALA A 76 0.18 -3.65 22.84
N ILE A 77 0.62 -4.30 21.76
CA ILE A 77 1.28 -5.62 21.80
C ILE A 77 2.61 -5.51 22.54
N ASN A 78 3.42 -4.48 22.26
CA ASN A 78 4.70 -4.27 22.93
C ASN A 78 4.51 -4.09 24.44
N LYS A 79 3.57 -3.23 24.86
CA LYS A 79 3.25 -3.04 26.28
C LYS A 79 2.80 -4.34 26.96
N LYS A 80 1.96 -5.14 26.29
CA LYS A 80 1.54 -6.46 26.81
C LYS A 80 2.70 -7.45 26.91
N SER A 81 3.61 -7.43 25.93
CA SER A 81 4.80 -8.29 25.91
C SER A 81 5.75 -7.95 27.05
N GLU A 82 6.01 -6.67 27.28
CA GLU A 82 6.82 -6.18 28.41
C GLU A 82 6.21 -6.62 29.75
N GLN A 83 4.91 -6.38 29.95
CA GLN A 83 4.20 -6.82 31.16
C GLN A 83 4.25 -8.34 31.37
N PHE A 84 4.14 -9.11 30.28
CA PHE A 84 4.24 -10.56 30.34
C PHE A 84 5.65 -11.01 30.75
N ALA A 85 6.69 -10.43 30.14
CA ALA A 85 8.08 -10.71 30.50
C ALA A 85 8.35 -10.41 31.99
N SER A 86 7.92 -9.24 32.48
CA SER A 86 8.06 -8.88 33.90
C SER A 86 7.31 -9.85 34.84
N LYS A 87 6.11 -10.32 34.46
CA LYS A 87 5.37 -11.32 35.24
C LYS A 87 6.13 -12.66 35.32
N VAL A 88 6.73 -13.09 34.22
CA VAL A 88 7.54 -14.32 34.18
C VAL A 88 8.80 -14.17 35.04
N GLU A 89 9.46 -13.02 34.99
CA GLU A 89 10.61 -12.72 35.84
C GLU A 89 10.24 -12.74 37.34
N LEU A 90 9.13 -12.12 37.71
CA LEU A 90 8.62 -12.16 39.08
C LEU A 90 8.27 -13.58 39.54
N GLN A 91 7.71 -14.42 38.66
CA GLN A 91 7.46 -15.83 38.97
C GLN A 91 8.76 -16.61 39.22
N LYS A 92 9.80 -16.37 38.42
CA LYS A 92 11.12 -16.99 38.65
C LYS A 92 11.71 -16.55 39.98
N ILE A 93 11.66 -15.26 40.30
CA ILE A 93 12.12 -14.73 41.60
C ILE A 93 11.36 -15.37 42.75
N LYS A 94 10.03 -15.50 42.63
CA LYS A 94 9.19 -16.17 43.63
C LYS A 94 9.62 -17.62 43.82
N MET A 95 9.84 -18.37 42.73
CA MET A 95 10.35 -19.75 42.81
C MET A 95 11.69 -19.83 43.54
N PHE A 96 12.63 -18.94 43.24
CA PHE A 96 13.92 -18.91 43.93
C PHE A 96 13.78 -18.61 45.42
N LEU A 97 12.92 -17.65 45.77
CA LEU A 97 12.60 -17.35 47.17
C LEU A 97 11.98 -18.53 47.89
N ASP A 98 11.04 -19.24 47.26
CA ASP A 98 10.39 -20.42 47.85
C ASP A 98 11.40 -21.56 48.11
N ILE A 99 12.42 -21.73 47.24
CA ILE A 99 13.50 -22.72 47.39
C ILE A 99 14.46 -22.33 48.52
N ILE A 100 14.84 -21.05 48.61
CA ILE A 100 15.87 -20.57 49.55
C ILE A 100 15.29 -20.32 50.94
N ASN A 101 14.00 -19.98 51.05
CA ASN A 101 13.36 -19.64 52.31
C ASN A 101 13.40 -20.83 53.29
N PRO A 102 14.14 -20.73 54.41
CA PRO A 102 14.28 -21.82 55.36
C PRO A 102 13.01 -22.12 56.17
N LEU A 103 11.99 -21.28 56.07
CA LEU A 103 10.68 -21.52 56.68
C LEU A 103 9.77 -22.39 55.81
N THR A 104 10.00 -22.45 54.50
CA THR A 104 9.19 -23.21 53.53
C THR A 104 9.96 -24.35 52.86
N SER A 105 11.28 -24.31 52.89
CA SER A 105 12.16 -25.30 52.26
C SER A 105 12.51 -26.43 53.23
N ASN A 106 12.09 -27.66 52.89
CA ASN A 106 12.53 -28.87 53.57
C ASN A 106 13.93 -29.24 53.06
N PHE A 107 14.96 -28.75 53.74
CA PHE A 107 16.33 -29.14 53.44
C PHE A 107 16.54 -30.62 53.77
N VAL A 108 17.04 -31.38 52.80
CA VAL A 108 17.43 -32.79 52.94
C VAL A 108 18.94 -32.89 52.88
N SER A 109 19.49 -33.83 53.65
CA SER A 109 20.91 -34.16 53.59
C SER A 109 21.27 -34.86 52.28
N LYS A 110 22.56 -34.86 51.93
CA LYS A 110 23.05 -35.51 50.70
C LYS A 110 22.71 -37.00 50.66
N GLU A 111 22.80 -37.67 51.80
CA GLU A 111 22.51 -39.10 51.96
C GLU A 111 21.01 -39.40 51.76
N GLU A 112 20.11 -38.57 52.31
CA GLU A 112 18.66 -38.71 52.11
C GLU A 112 18.25 -38.48 50.65
N LEU A 113 18.93 -37.56 49.96
CA LEU A 113 18.69 -37.29 48.55
C LEU A 113 19.11 -38.47 47.66
N GLU A 114 20.30 -39.03 47.90
CA GLU A 114 20.82 -40.20 47.17
C GLU A 114 19.91 -41.42 47.37
N THR A 115 19.44 -41.64 48.61
CA THR A 115 18.51 -42.74 48.92
C THR A 115 17.18 -42.60 48.16
N ARG A 116 16.58 -41.40 48.14
CA ARG A 116 15.34 -41.14 47.38
C ARG A 116 15.51 -41.29 45.87
N ILE A 117 16.66 -40.88 45.33
CA ILE A 117 16.96 -41.03 43.89
C ILE A 117 17.09 -42.51 43.52
N GLU A 118 17.71 -43.34 44.36
CA GLU A 118 17.79 -44.78 44.13
C GLU A 118 16.43 -45.48 44.21
N GLU A 119 15.57 -45.07 45.14
CA GLU A 119 14.20 -45.56 45.23
C GLU A 119 13.37 -45.20 43.99
N LEU A 120 13.50 -43.96 43.49
CA LEU A 120 12.85 -43.52 42.25
C LEU A 120 13.35 -44.28 41.02
N LYS A 121 14.66 -44.52 40.91
CA LYS A 121 15.21 -45.35 39.83
C LYS A 121 14.64 -46.76 39.87
N LYS A 122 14.52 -47.36 41.05
CA LYS A 122 13.94 -48.69 41.24
C LYS A 122 12.43 -48.74 40.93
N SER A 123 11.68 -47.68 41.21
CA SER A 123 10.24 -47.62 40.92
C SER A 123 9.96 -47.42 39.42
N ILE A 124 10.75 -46.61 38.73
CA ILE A 124 10.65 -46.43 37.27
C ILE A 124 11.01 -47.74 36.54
N LEU A 125 12.09 -48.42 36.95
CA LEU A 125 12.45 -49.74 36.38
C LEU A 125 11.41 -50.85 36.65
N LYS A 126 10.53 -50.68 37.65
CA LYS A 126 9.43 -51.62 37.93
C LYS A 126 8.17 -51.32 37.13
N GLN A 127 8.03 -50.12 36.55
CA GLN A 127 6.88 -49.75 35.71
C GLN A 127 7.09 -50.08 34.22
N GLU A 128 8.33 -50.36 33.80
CA GLU A 128 8.67 -50.75 32.42
C GLU A 128 8.76 -52.29 32.19
N LYS A 129 8.34 -53.11 33.17
CA LYS A 129 8.21 -54.58 33.03
C LYS A 129 6.75 -55.01 33.20
#